data_AF-A0A817MD91-F1
#
_entry.id   AF-A0A817MD91-F1
#
_cell.length_a   1.000
_cell.length_b   1.000
_cell.length_c   1.000
_cell.angle_alpha   90.00
_cell.angle_beta   90.00
_cell.angle_gamma   90.00
#
_symmetry.space_group_name_H-M   'P 1'
#
loop_
_entity.id
_entity.type
_entity.pdbx_description
1 polymer ?
#
loop_
_entity_poly.entity_id
_entity_poly.type
_entity_poly.pdbx_seq_one_letter_code
_entity_poly.pdbx_strand_id
1 'polypeptide(L)'
;MRFLGLSSSYFRTYGLYQVPYGVVNAKPFSIALWINPSSLNNIAIIQMFGTTIISSNCVTLLGIYSASSSTTTGQLIVYNNNWLASYLTGPFVTQNIWTHISLTYSFTNGFTLYVNGVLFGTSGSVSFVLSNTLAYLYIGYTLSCSGNSVINYYQGYIDELYIYNRELSQADVTSLANP
;
A
#
# COMPACT_ATOMS: atom_id res chain seq x y z
N MET A 1 -3.37 -14.15 -6.81
CA MET A 1 -4.13 -14.41 -5.55
C MET A 1 -5.58 -13.87 -5.63
N ARG A 2 -6.59 -14.60 -5.11
CA ARG A 2 -8.02 -14.16 -5.11
C ARG A 2 -8.48 -13.77 -3.70
N PHE A 3 -9.10 -12.61 -3.57
CA PHE A 3 -9.62 -12.06 -2.31
C PHE A 3 -11.15 -11.99 -2.34
N LEU A 4 -11.79 -12.56 -1.33
CA LEU A 4 -13.25 -12.75 -1.29
C LEU A 4 -14.00 -11.63 -0.56
N GLY A 5 -13.31 -10.61 -0.02
CA GLY A 5 -13.94 -9.57 0.78
C GLY A 5 -14.40 -10.05 2.16
N LEU A 6 -13.65 -11.00 2.75
CA LEU A 6 -13.95 -11.64 4.04
C LEU A 6 -12.80 -11.45 5.01
N SER A 7 -13.07 -11.61 6.32
CA SER A 7 -12.07 -11.49 7.38
C SER A 7 -10.96 -12.53 7.37
N SER A 8 -11.16 -13.64 6.66
CA SER A 8 -10.14 -14.66 6.45
C SER A 8 -9.34 -14.47 5.15
N SER A 9 -9.68 -13.46 4.33
CA SER A 9 -9.12 -13.31 2.99
C SER A 9 -8.07 -12.20 2.96
N TYR A 10 -6.85 -12.55 3.39
CA TYR A 10 -5.71 -11.64 3.38
C TYR A 10 -4.37 -12.37 3.20
N PHE A 11 -3.34 -11.62 2.80
CA PHE A 11 -1.95 -12.06 2.91
C PHE A 11 -1.27 -11.26 4.04
N ARG A 12 -0.58 -11.96 4.94
CA ARG A 12 0.15 -11.37 6.07
C ARG A 12 1.52 -12.00 6.20
N THR A 13 2.53 -11.18 6.40
CA THR A 13 3.88 -11.62 6.76
C THR A 13 4.47 -10.72 7.85
N TYR A 14 5.42 -11.25 8.63
CA TYR A 14 6.07 -10.57 9.75
C TYR A 14 7.57 -10.43 9.50
N GLY A 15 8.17 -9.35 10.01
CA GLY A 15 9.62 -9.21 10.04
C GLY A 15 10.26 -8.93 8.68
N LEU A 16 9.52 -8.28 7.77
CA LEU A 16 10.09 -7.79 6.52
C LEU A 16 11.06 -6.63 6.78
N TYR A 17 12.35 -6.93 6.92
CA TYR A 17 13.45 -5.95 7.03
C TYR A 17 13.60 -5.01 5.82
N GLN A 18 12.85 -5.27 4.76
CA GLN A 18 12.90 -4.55 3.49
C GLN A 18 12.01 -3.31 3.49
N VAL A 19 11.10 -3.17 4.46
CA VAL A 19 10.18 -2.04 4.61
C VAL A 19 10.54 -1.29 5.92
N PRO A 20 10.39 0.06 6.04
CA PRO A 20 10.95 0.89 7.12
C PRO A 20 10.58 0.56 8.57
N TYR A 21 9.83 -0.49 8.83
CA TYR A 21 9.49 -0.94 10.15
C TYR A 21 10.50 -2.03 10.58
N GLY A 22 11.61 -1.64 11.22
CA GLY A 22 12.46 -2.67 11.85
C GLY A 22 13.89 -2.33 12.27
N VAL A 23 14.65 -1.44 11.62
CA VAL A 23 16.07 -1.22 12.03
C VAL A 23 16.64 0.15 11.63
N VAL A 24 16.20 0.74 10.50
CA VAL A 24 16.81 1.97 9.96
C VAL A 24 15.74 2.93 9.44
N ASN A 25 15.73 4.16 9.96
CA ASN A 25 14.81 5.22 9.55
C ASN A 25 15.02 5.61 8.08
N ALA A 26 13.92 5.95 7.40
CA ALA A 26 13.94 6.45 6.03
C ALA A 26 14.70 5.57 5.01
N LYS A 27 14.77 4.26 5.25
CA LYS A 27 15.36 3.30 4.31
C LYS A 27 14.52 3.23 3.02
N PRO A 28 15.14 3.28 1.83
CA PRO A 28 14.41 3.15 0.59
C PRO A 28 13.79 1.76 0.45
N PHE A 29 12.61 1.69 -0.15
CA PHE A 29 11.89 0.46 -0.42
C PHE A 29 10.97 0.63 -1.63
N SER A 30 10.51 -0.50 -2.19
CA SER A 30 9.47 -0.48 -3.22
C SER A 30 8.54 -1.67 -3.09
N ILE A 31 7.27 -1.46 -3.43
CA ILE A 31 6.26 -2.52 -3.54
C ILE A 31 5.59 -2.36 -4.90
N ALA A 32 5.53 -3.44 -5.68
CA ALA A 32 4.82 -3.49 -6.95
C ALA A 32 3.83 -4.65 -6.95
N LEU A 33 2.65 -4.44 -7.55
CA LEU A 33 1.63 -5.48 -7.70
C LEU A 33 0.65 -5.12 -8.81
N TRP A 34 -0.05 -6.13 -9.32
CA TRP A 34 -1.24 -5.96 -10.13
C TRP A 34 -2.49 -6.07 -9.26
N ILE A 35 -3.47 -5.18 -9.46
CA ILE A 35 -4.80 -5.26 -8.82
C ILE A 35 -5.91 -5.39 -9.87
N ASN A 36 -6.98 -6.10 -9.52
CA ASN A 36 -8.24 -6.13 -10.25
C ASN A 36 -9.38 -6.13 -9.22
N PRO A 37 -9.81 -4.94 -8.76
CA PRO A 37 -10.80 -4.82 -7.69
C PRO A 37 -12.20 -5.14 -8.20
N SER A 38 -12.91 -6.06 -7.55
CA SER A 38 -14.33 -6.30 -7.81
C SER A 38 -15.25 -5.42 -6.97
N SER A 39 -14.70 -4.70 -5.98
CA SER A 39 -15.35 -3.65 -5.19
C SER A 39 -14.36 -2.52 -4.95
N LEU A 40 -14.86 -1.28 -4.91
CA LEU A 40 -14.08 -0.06 -4.75
C LEU A 40 -14.41 0.69 -3.45
N ASN A 41 -14.95 -0.03 -2.47
CA ASN A 41 -15.09 0.48 -1.10
C ASN A 41 -13.74 0.94 -0.54
N ASN A 42 -13.78 1.86 0.42
CA ASN A 42 -12.59 2.37 1.10
C ASN A 42 -11.77 1.23 1.71
N ILE A 43 -10.51 1.08 1.28
CA ILE A 43 -9.67 -0.04 1.69
C ILE A 43 -8.18 0.33 1.68
N ALA A 44 -7.44 -0.13 2.69
CA ALA A 44 -5.99 -0.26 2.60
C ALA A 44 -5.63 -1.50 1.78
N ILE A 45 -5.00 -1.29 0.62
CA ILE A 45 -4.41 -2.37 -0.17
C ILE A 45 -3.14 -2.85 0.53
N ILE A 46 -2.32 -1.91 1.02
CA ILE A 46 -1.07 -2.19 1.71
C ILE A 46 -1.11 -1.46 3.05
N GLN A 47 -1.08 -2.23 4.14
CA GLN A 47 -1.02 -1.69 5.49
C GLN A 47 0.12 -2.34 6.27
N MET A 48 0.86 -1.54 7.00
CA MET A 48 1.76 -2.02 8.05
C MET A 48 1.10 -1.87 9.39
N PHE A 49 1.23 -2.89 10.23
CA PHE A 49 0.67 -2.92 11.57
C PHE A 49 1.72 -3.42 12.56
N GLY A 50 2.02 -2.57 13.53
CA GLY A 50 2.88 -2.89 14.63
C GLY A 50 2.13 -3.01 15.94
N THR A 51 2.63 -3.88 16.80
CA THR A 51 2.06 -4.08 18.13
C THR A 51 3.20 -4.28 19.12
N THR A 52 3.06 -3.63 20.27
CA THR A 52 3.78 -3.91 21.50
C THR A 52 2.81 -4.53 22.49
N ILE A 53 3.31 -4.91 23.67
CA ILE A 53 2.48 -5.46 24.75
C ILE A 53 1.39 -4.46 25.21
N ILE A 54 1.62 -3.15 25.03
CA ILE A 54 0.78 -2.08 25.60
C ILE A 54 0.20 -1.12 24.56
N SER A 55 0.52 -1.27 23.27
CA SER A 55 0.03 -0.38 22.22
C SER A 55 0.06 -1.02 20.83
N SER A 56 -0.83 -0.57 19.95
CA SER A 56 -0.77 -0.85 18.51
C SER A 56 -0.57 0.44 17.72
N ASN A 57 0.09 0.34 16.58
CA ASN A 57 0.14 1.40 15.59
C ASN A 57 0.01 0.81 14.19
N CYS A 58 -0.54 1.59 13.27
CA CYS A 58 -0.65 1.15 11.88
C CYS A 58 -0.39 2.31 10.93
N VAL A 59 0.11 1.98 9.74
CA VAL A 59 0.29 2.92 8.65
C VAL A 59 -0.21 2.28 7.38
N THR A 60 -1.19 2.92 6.77
CA THR A 60 -1.62 2.56 5.41
C THR A 60 -0.64 3.21 4.44
N LEU A 61 -0.03 2.40 3.58
CA LEU A 61 0.87 2.92 2.53
C LEU A 61 0.07 3.27 1.27
N LEU A 62 -0.79 2.35 0.86
CA LEU A 62 -1.56 2.45 -0.37
C LEU A 62 -2.98 1.95 -0.10
N GLY A 63 -3.96 2.68 -0.60
CA GLY A 63 -5.35 2.26 -0.56
C GLY A 63 -6.18 2.85 -1.68
N ILE A 64 -7.46 2.46 -1.68
CA ILE A 64 -8.49 3.03 -2.54
C ILE A 64 -9.43 3.84 -1.66
N TYR A 65 -9.69 5.07 -2.09
CA TYR A 65 -10.73 5.92 -1.55
C TYR A 65 -11.88 6.06 -2.56
N SER A 66 -13.10 5.98 -2.08
CA SER A 66 -14.32 6.27 -2.82
C SER A 66 -15.27 7.11 -1.97
N ALA A 67 -15.88 8.11 -2.60
CA ALA A 67 -16.88 8.97 -1.97
C ALA A 67 -18.21 8.24 -1.72
N SER A 68 -18.47 7.12 -2.41
CA SER A 68 -19.63 6.27 -2.15
C SER A 68 -19.31 4.78 -2.31
N SER A 69 -20.08 3.93 -1.63
CA SER A 69 -19.87 2.47 -1.60
C SER A 69 -20.32 1.72 -2.85
N SER A 70 -20.82 2.44 -3.87
CA SER A 70 -21.36 1.86 -5.11
C SER A 70 -20.79 2.54 -6.36
N THR A 71 -19.53 2.97 -6.33
CA THR A 71 -18.85 3.51 -7.50
C THR A 71 -18.23 2.42 -8.36
N THR A 72 -18.16 2.70 -9.67
CA THR A 72 -17.37 1.92 -10.63
C THR A 72 -15.92 2.38 -10.71
N THR A 73 -15.58 3.49 -10.02
CA THR A 73 -14.25 4.08 -9.95
C THR A 73 -13.88 4.45 -8.52
N GLY A 74 -12.64 4.15 -8.13
CA GLY A 74 -12.06 4.52 -6.84
C GLY A 74 -10.72 5.21 -7.05
N GLN A 75 -10.35 6.15 -6.20
CA GLN A 75 -9.10 6.88 -6.32
C GLN A 75 -7.98 6.19 -5.54
N LEU A 76 -6.82 6.02 -6.17
CA LEU A 76 -5.64 5.54 -5.46
C LEU A 76 -5.11 6.63 -4.53
N ILE A 77 -4.76 6.26 -3.30
CA ILE A 77 -4.23 7.19 -2.31
C ILE A 77 -2.96 6.60 -1.69
N VAL A 78 -1.89 7.39 -1.70
CA VAL A 78 -0.71 7.14 -0.87
C VAL A 78 -0.90 7.93 0.42
N TYR A 79 -1.25 7.24 1.49
CA TYR A 79 -1.64 7.87 2.73
C TYR A 79 -0.42 8.36 3.50
N ASN A 80 -0.60 9.47 4.22
CA ASN A 80 0.35 9.84 5.24
C ASN A 80 0.09 9.07 6.56
N ASN A 81 0.99 9.23 7.51
CA ASN A 81 0.93 8.61 8.83
C ASN A 81 -0.23 9.07 9.74
N ASN A 82 -1.05 10.05 9.32
CA ASN A 82 -2.11 10.64 10.15
C ASN A 82 -3.53 10.41 9.60
N TRP A 83 -3.72 9.55 8.57
CA TRP A 83 -5.01 9.16 7.95
C TRP A 83 -5.89 10.28 7.35
N LEU A 84 -5.72 11.53 7.78
CA LEU A 84 -6.50 12.70 7.36
C LEU A 84 -5.87 13.44 6.18
N ALA A 85 -4.67 13.06 5.75
CA ALA A 85 -4.01 13.63 4.58
C ALA A 85 -3.24 12.56 3.79
N SER A 86 -2.96 12.86 2.53
CA SER A 86 -2.21 12.00 1.62
C SER A 86 -0.84 12.61 1.31
N TYR A 87 0.16 11.75 1.07
CA TYR A 87 1.38 12.18 0.40
C TYR A 87 1.14 12.39 -1.09
N LEU A 88 0.32 11.51 -1.69
CA LEU A 88 -0.10 11.59 -3.08
C LEU A 88 -1.56 11.17 -3.24
N THR A 89 -2.26 11.91 -4.08
CA THR A 89 -3.59 11.56 -4.57
C THR A 89 -3.45 11.10 -6.01
N GLY A 90 -3.60 9.79 -6.20
CA GLY A 90 -3.38 9.07 -7.45
C GLY A 90 -4.52 9.20 -8.47
N PRO A 91 -4.40 8.50 -9.61
CA PRO A 91 -5.48 8.42 -10.59
C PRO A 91 -6.60 7.51 -10.08
N PHE A 92 -7.71 7.51 -10.81
CA PHE A 92 -8.80 6.56 -10.58
C PHE A 92 -8.45 5.18 -11.14
N VAL A 93 -8.83 4.15 -10.39
CA VAL A 93 -8.89 2.75 -10.83
C VAL A 93 -10.33 2.34 -11.04
N THR A 94 -10.56 1.46 -12.02
CA THR A 94 -11.88 1.01 -12.42
C THR A 94 -12.14 -0.41 -11.95
N GLN A 95 -13.39 -0.68 -11.56
CA GLN A 95 -13.83 -2.00 -11.13
C GLN A 95 -13.60 -3.03 -12.25
N ASN A 96 -13.12 -4.21 -11.88
CA ASN A 96 -12.85 -5.34 -12.76
C ASN A 96 -11.78 -5.10 -13.85
N ILE A 97 -10.98 -4.04 -13.73
CA ILE A 97 -9.89 -3.73 -14.67
C ILE A 97 -8.54 -3.96 -13.98
N TRP A 98 -7.67 -4.72 -14.65
CA TRP A 98 -6.30 -4.91 -14.20
C TRP A 98 -5.52 -3.59 -14.26
N THR A 99 -4.91 -3.21 -13.14
CA THR A 99 -4.05 -2.04 -13.02
C THR A 99 -2.75 -2.44 -12.33
N HIS A 100 -1.62 -2.19 -12.97
CA HIS A 100 -0.32 -2.33 -12.32
C HIS A 100 -0.04 -1.10 -11.46
N ILE A 101 0.40 -1.31 -10.22
CA ILE A 101 0.74 -0.23 -9.30
C ILE A 101 2.13 -0.51 -8.73
N SER A 102 3.00 0.49 -8.78
CA SER A 102 4.26 0.47 -8.04
C SER A 102 4.37 1.69 -7.14
N LEU A 103 4.60 1.46 -5.86
CA LEU A 103 4.90 2.48 -4.87
C LEU A 103 6.34 2.32 -4.43
N THR A 104 7.13 3.36 -4.64
CA THR A 104 8.53 3.42 -4.21
C THR A 104 8.70 4.52 -3.17
N TYR A 105 9.71 4.38 -2.33
CA TYR A 105 10.10 5.40 -1.37
C TYR A 105 11.62 5.52 -1.32
N SER A 106 12.11 6.75 -1.26
CA SER A 106 13.44 7.08 -0.76
C SER A 106 13.39 8.40 0.01
N PHE A 107 14.39 8.68 0.83
CA PHE A 107 14.45 9.96 1.54
C PHE A 107 14.49 11.15 0.56
N THR A 108 15.25 11.02 -0.53
CA THR A 108 15.44 12.07 -1.53
C THR A 108 14.19 12.36 -2.36
N ASN A 109 13.50 11.32 -2.84
CA ASN A 109 12.34 11.49 -3.72
C ASN A 109 11.00 11.42 -2.97
N GLY A 110 11.01 11.06 -1.69
CA GLY A 110 9.80 10.74 -0.95
C GLY A 110 9.07 9.54 -1.54
N PHE A 111 7.75 9.54 -1.47
CA PHE A 111 6.93 8.53 -2.13
C PHE A 111 6.77 8.85 -3.60
N THR A 112 7.00 7.84 -4.46
CA THR A 112 6.78 7.94 -5.90
C THR A 112 5.82 6.84 -6.34
N LEU A 113 4.72 7.25 -6.97
CA LEU A 113 3.67 6.37 -7.47
C LEU A 113 3.80 6.20 -8.98
N TYR A 114 3.75 4.96 -9.43
CA TYR A 114 3.67 4.58 -10.83
C TYR A 114 2.40 3.76 -11.07
N VAL A 115 1.75 4.00 -12.20
CA VAL A 115 0.53 3.28 -12.61
C VAL A 115 0.70 2.80 -14.04
N ASN A 116 0.42 1.52 -14.30
CA ASN A 116 0.60 0.87 -15.61
C ASN A 116 1.98 1.12 -16.22
N GLY A 117 3.02 1.11 -15.37
CA GLY A 117 4.40 1.24 -15.80
C GLY A 117 4.85 2.68 -16.05
N VAL A 118 4.02 3.69 -15.79
CA VAL A 118 4.32 5.10 -16.04
C VAL A 118 4.34 5.87 -14.71
N LEU A 119 5.31 6.77 -14.54
CA LEU A 119 5.36 7.70 -13.42
C LEU A 119 4.09 8.54 -13.36
N PHE A 120 3.35 8.44 -12.25
CA PHE A 120 2.21 9.31 -12.00
C PHE A 120 2.64 10.59 -11.25
N GLY A 121 3.40 10.44 -10.18
CA GLY A 121 3.82 11.58 -9.37
C GLY A 121 4.66 11.21 -8.16
N THR A 122 5.22 12.23 -7.54
CA THR A 122 6.07 12.15 -6.34
C THR A 122 5.58 13.13 -5.28
N SER A 123 5.70 12.75 -4.01
CA SER A 123 5.42 13.64 -2.87
C SER A 123 6.50 14.72 -2.69
N GLY A 124 7.63 14.58 -3.37
CA GLY A 124 8.88 15.24 -3.00
C GLY A 124 9.45 14.67 -1.70
N SER A 125 10.68 15.08 -1.40
CA SER A 125 11.44 14.65 -0.20
C SER A 125 10.58 14.73 1.06
N VAL A 126 10.34 13.58 1.69
CA VAL A 126 9.62 13.50 2.95
C VAL A 126 10.27 12.48 3.88
N SER A 127 10.36 12.86 5.15
CA SER A 127 10.81 11.96 6.19
C SER A 127 9.68 10.97 6.52
N PHE A 128 9.89 9.72 6.15
CA PHE A 128 9.00 8.62 6.52
C PHE A 128 9.68 7.80 7.61
N VAL A 129 9.32 8.14 8.85
CA VAL A 129 9.84 7.48 10.05
C VAL A 129 8.72 6.67 10.67
N LEU A 130 8.96 5.38 10.81
CA LEU A 130 8.09 4.47 11.54
C LEU A 130 8.78 4.04 12.84
N SER A 131 8.00 3.59 13.82
CA SER A 131 8.56 3.18 15.11
C SER A 131 9.58 2.03 14.96
N ASN A 132 10.56 1.99 15.87
CA ASN A 132 11.71 1.06 15.86
C ASN A 132 11.35 -0.39 16.22
N THR A 133 10.12 -0.80 16.00
CA THR A 133 9.60 -2.14 16.31
C THR A 133 9.58 -2.97 15.02
N LEU A 134 9.24 -4.26 15.07
CA LEU A 134 8.94 -5.07 13.88
C LEU A 134 7.42 -5.06 13.61
N ALA A 135 7.02 -4.98 12.33
CA ALA A 135 5.62 -4.92 11.93
C ALA A 135 5.23 -6.09 11.04
N TYR A 136 3.93 -6.30 11.00
CA TYR A 136 3.28 -7.09 10.00
C TYR A 136 2.98 -6.24 8.77
N LEU A 137 3.24 -6.78 7.59
CA LEU A 137 2.72 -6.26 6.33
C LEU A 137 1.43 -7.03 6.01
N TYR A 138 0.35 -6.29 5.81
CA TYR A 138 -0.94 -6.78 5.38
C TYR A 138 -1.22 -6.32 3.95
N ILE A 139 -1.66 -7.27 3.13
CA ILE A 139 -2.15 -7.02 1.79
C ILE A 139 -3.64 -7.37 1.74
N GLY A 140 -4.44 -6.41 1.29
CA GLY A 140 -5.88 -6.55 1.11
C GLY A 140 -6.69 -6.56 2.42
N TYR A 141 -6.15 -5.98 3.50
CA TYR A 141 -6.72 -6.08 4.84
C TYR A 141 -6.48 -4.79 5.63
N THR A 142 -7.55 -4.16 6.11
CA THR A 142 -7.46 -2.91 6.89
C THR A 142 -7.77 -3.17 8.34
N LEU A 143 -6.77 -3.07 9.20
CA LEU A 143 -6.92 -3.05 10.65
C LEU A 143 -7.10 -1.61 11.17
N SER A 144 -7.82 -1.48 12.28
CA SER A 144 -7.82 -0.26 13.08
C SER A 144 -6.45 0.00 13.69
N CYS A 145 -5.97 1.24 13.70
CA CYS A 145 -4.71 1.55 14.39
C CYS A 145 -4.86 1.50 15.92
N SER A 146 -6.07 1.72 16.47
CA SER A 146 -6.35 1.77 17.91
C SER A 146 -6.70 0.42 18.52
N GLY A 147 -6.74 -0.64 17.72
CA GLY A 147 -6.97 -2.01 18.17
C GLY A 147 -6.85 -2.99 17.03
N ASN A 148 -6.56 -4.26 17.31
CA ASN A 148 -6.40 -5.30 16.29
C ASN A 148 -7.74 -5.80 15.71
N SER A 149 -8.70 -4.89 15.51
CA SER A 149 -9.99 -5.15 14.88
C SER A 149 -9.93 -4.80 13.41
N VAL A 150 -10.69 -5.54 12.61
CA VAL A 150 -10.73 -5.32 11.17
C VAL A 150 -11.81 -4.33 10.80
N ILE A 151 -11.46 -3.40 9.93
CA ILE A 151 -12.37 -2.35 9.46
C ILE A 151 -12.89 -2.71 8.07
N ASN A 152 -12.01 -3.11 7.14
CA ASN A 152 -12.37 -3.40 5.75
C ASN A 152 -11.48 -4.49 5.12
N TYR A 153 -11.98 -5.11 4.05
CA TYR A 153 -11.33 -6.19 3.31
C TYR A 153 -11.32 -5.90 1.81
N TYR A 154 -10.21 -6.20 1.14
CA TYR A 154 -10.12 -6.11 -0.31
C TYR A 154 -10.95 -7.23 -0.95
N GLN A 155 -11.59 -6.91 -2.09
CA GLN A 155 -12.35 -7.87 -2.87
C GLN A 155 -11.93 -7.75 -4.34
N GLY A 156 -11.51 -8.86 -4.92
CA GLY A 156 -10.96 -8.89 -6.27
C GLY A 156 -9.72 -9.79 -6.37
N TYR A 157 -8.82 -9.43 -7.27
CA TYR A 157 -7.59 -10.17 -7.50
C TYR A 157 -6.37 -9.28 -7.28
N ILE A 158 -5.32 -9.86 -6.72
CA ILE A 158 -3.98 -9.27 -6.66
C ILE A 158 -3.03 -10.30 -7.25
N ASP A 159 -2.13 -9.86 -8.13
CA ASP A 159 -1.11 -10.74 -8.69
C ASP A 159 0.26 -10.10 -8.70
N GLU A 160 1.30 -10.92 -8.88
CA GLU A 160 2.67 -10.46 -9.12
C GLU A 160 3.14 -9.45 -8.05
N LEU A 161 3.04 -9.84 -6.77
CA LEU A 161 3.47 -9.02 -5.64
C LEU A 161 4.99 -9.08 -5.48
N TYR A 162 5.64 -7.93 -5.68
CA TYR A 162 7.06 -7.74 -5.49
C TYR A 162 7.34 -6.77 -4.34
N ILE A 163 8.36 -7.07 -3.53
CA ILE A 163 8.84 -6.20 -2.44
C ILE A 163 10.36 -6.08 -2.55
N TYR A 164 10.86 -4.84 -2.59
CA TYR A 164 12.27 -4.52 -2.71
C TYR A 164 12.74 -3.64 -1.55
N ASN A 165 14.01 -3.81 -1.16
CA ASN A 165 14.70 -2.99 -0.16
C ASN A 165 15.47 -1.81 -0.78
N ARG A 166 15.06 -1.37 -1.96
CA ARG A 166 15.61 -0.23 -2.71
C ARG A 166 14.48 0.52 -3.40
N GLU A 167 14.75 1.75 -3.78
CA GLU A 167 13.92 2.48 -4.73
C GLU A 167 14.08 1.85 -6.12
N LEU A 168 12.96 1.52 -6.76
CA LEU A 168 12.93 1.08 -8.15
C LEU A 168 13.03 2.28 -9.08
N SER A 169 13.78 2.11 -10.18
CA SER A 169 13.82 3.09 -11.26
C SER A 169 12.60 2.97 -12.17
N GLN A 170 12.35 3.98 -12.99
CA GLN A 170 11.33 3.93 -14.04
C GLN A 170 11.50 2.70 -14.96
N ALA A 171 12.74 2.34 -15.30
CA ALA A 171 13.01 1.17 -16.13
C ALA A 171 12.62 -0.15 -15.43
N ASP A 172 12.97 -0.31 -14.16
CA ASP A 172 12.56 -1.47 -13.35
C ASP A 172 11.03 -1.60 -13.34
N VAL A 173 10.32 -0.49 -13.10
CA VAL A 173 8.85 -0.47 -13.01
C VAL A 173 8.20 -0.79 -14.36
N THR A 174 8.72 -0.29 -15.48
CA THR A 174 8.20 -0.59 -16.81
C THR A 174 8.31 -2.08 -17.14
N SER A 175 9.38 -2.76 -16.70
CA SER A 175 9.51 -4.21 -16.85
C SER A 175 8.48 -4.98 -16.02
N LEU A 176 8.21 -4.57 -14.78
CA LEU A 176 7.19 -5.22 -13.94
C LEU A 176 5.75 -5.02 -14.45
N ALA A 177 5.51 -3.89 -15.13
CA ALA A 177 4.21 -3.56 -15.74
C ALA A 177 3.96 -4.27 -17.08
N ASN A 178 4.97 -4.89 -17.67
CA ASN A 178 4.89 -5.64 -18.91
C ASN A 178 5.69 -6.94 -18.76
N PRO A 179 5.25 -7.84 -17.87
CA PRO A 179 5.99 -9.05 -17.51
C PRO A 179 6.12 -10.04 -18.68
#